data_AF-A0A7R8YY39-F1
#
_entry.id   AF-A0A7R8YY39-F1
#
_cell.length_a   1.000
_cell.length_b   1.000
_cell.length_c   1.000
_cell.angle_alpha   90.00
_cell.angle_beta   90.00
_cell.angle_gamma   90.00
#
_symmetry.space_group_name_H-M   'P 1'
#
loop_
_entity.id
_entity.type
_entity.pdbx_description
1 polymer ?
#
loop_
_entity_poly.entity_id
_entity_poly.type
_entity_poly.pdbx_seq_one_letter_code
_entity_poly.pdbx_strand_id
1 'polypeptide(L)'
;MSVISNSGNNSPSLRLRTTTVGNTKVKEISNEIQLCPSVMSEEVKKMLPPTSETVMTKPFPIRGERTINEVTAPHVVAMVGLPARGKTYISKKLSRYLNWIGINTRVFNLGEYRRHATSAYKSHEFFRPDNEEAMAIRNKCAVKALEDACDWLRRGDGDVAVFDATNSTRDRRELLYNIVVKKMGFRLFFVESICDDPQIIEQNIMEVKVSSPDYLNMNTEVALKDFLQRIEHYQEKYQLLEEDRESHLSFMKIFNTGKKVVVYNSEGHVQSRIVYYLMNIHITPRTIYLTRHGESEHNLKGLIGGDASLSERGRQYAKCLENYISQQNIEGLRVWTSWLRRSIQTVADIKAPQERWKALNEIDAGTCEEMTYEEIKAKFPEEFKARDQNKFAYRYPRGESYEDLVARLEPVIMELERQGNVLVVSHQAVLRCLLAYFLDKPAEELPYLHVPLHTVIKLTPVAYGCRVEHIKLPVDAVNTHRPKPKIPGEVYSEETQNGAA
;
A
#
# COMPACT_ATOMS: atom_id res chain seq x y z
N MET A 1 8.05 63.47 69.44
CA MET A 1 7.73 63.82 68.04
C MET A 1 6.39 63.21 67.70
N SER A 2 5.48 64.10 67.33
CA SER A 2 4.03 64.04 67.02
C SER A 2 3.62 63.06 65.91
N VAL A 3 2.37 62.61 65.65
CA VAL A 3 1.00 62.62 66.26
C VAL A 3 0.07 61.94 65.19
N ILE A 4 -0.78 60.98 65.61
CA ILE A 4 -2.23 60.75 65.29
C ILE A 4 -2.69 60.88 63.80
N SER A 5 -3.41 59.92 63.19
CA SER A 5 -4.90 59.87 63.23
C SER A 5 -5.51 58.79 62.32
N ASN A 6 -6.74 58.43 62.70
CA ASN A 6 -7.67 57.44 62.15
C ASN A 6 -8.62 58.05 61.09
N SER A 7 -9.41 57.18 60.45
CA SER A 7 -10.78 57.39 59.90
C SER A 7 -10.99 57.79 58.42
N GLY A 8 -12.04 57.20 57.81
CA GLY A 8 -12.93 57.93 56.89
C GLY A 8 -13.35 57.24 55.59
N ASN A 9 -14.58 56.71 55.56
CA ASN A 9 -15.36 56.23 54.39
C ASN A 9 -15.50 57.28 53.25
N ASN A 10 -15.65 56.81 51.99
CA ASN A 10 -16.77 57.19 51.07
C ASN A 10 -16.76 56.40 49.73
N SER A 11 -17.74 55.49 49.59
CA SER A 11 -18.53 54.96 48.43
C SER A 11 -18.29 55.40 46.96
N PRO A 12 -18.90 54.73 45.93
CA PRO A 12 -19.26 53.32 45.73
C PRO A 12 -18.82 52.76 44.34
N SER A 13 -18.45 51.47 44.26
CA SER A 13 -18.31 50.78 42.96
C SER A 13 -19.66 50.19 42.51
N LEU A 14 -20.03 50.49 41.27
CA LEU A 14 -21.23 50.01 40.60
C LEU A 14 -21.24 48.47 40.51
N ARG A 15 -22.22 47.85 41.16
CA ARG A 15 -22.70 46.50 40.82
C ARG A 15 -23.38 46.54 39.46
N LEU A 16 -22.83 45.83 38.48
CA LEU A 16 -23.58 45.33 37.33
C LEU A 16 -23.70 43.81 37.45
N ARG A 17 -24.96 43.38 37.32
CA ARG A 17 -25.52 42.06 37.62
C ARG A 17 -24.91 40.97 36.76
N THR A 18 -24.46 39.89 37.39
CA THR A 18 -24.30 38.57 36.77
C THR A 18 -25.69 38.01 36.45
N THR A 19 -26.15 38.22 35.22
CA THR A 19 -27.25 37.42 34.66
C THR A 19 -26.66 36.16 34.04
N THR A 20 -26.86 35.05 34.73
CA THR A 20 -26.82 33.68 34.22
C THR A 20 -27.68 33.59 32.96
N VAL A 21 -27.04 33.44 31.80
CA VAL A 21 -27.71 33.07 30.56
C VAL A 21 -27.20 31.70 30.12
N GLY A 22 -28.06 30.70 30.35
CA GLY A 22 -28.32 29.66 29.36
C GLY A 22 -27.31 28.53 29.23
N ASN A 23 -27.24 27.68 30.24
CA ASN A 23 -26.69 26.31 30.17
C ASN A 23 -27.57 25.34 29.32
N THR A 24 -28.41 25.90 28.44
CA THR A 24 -29.46 25.20 27.70
C THR A 24 -29.08 24.96 26.24
N LYS A 25 -28.22 25.80 25.64
CA LYS A 25 -27.79 25.63 24.23
C LYS A 25 -26.69 24.58 24.01
N VAL A 26 -25.96 24.20 25.06
CA VAL A 26 -24.91 23.15 24.96
C VAL A 26 -25.51 21.74 25.04
N LYS A 27 -26.72 21.58 25.58
CA LYS A 27 -27.41 20.28 25.70
C LYS A 27 -28.27 19.90 24.49
N GLU A 28 -28.64 20.85 23.63
CA GLU A 28 -29.41 20.54 22.42
C GLU A 28 -28.53 19.99 21.29
N ILE A 29 -27.24 20.36 21.26
CA ILE A 29 -26.29 19.89 20.22
C ILE A 29 -25.83 18.44 20.48
N SER A 30 -26.00 17.91 21.70
CA SER A 30 -25.68 16.50 22.01
C SER A 30 -26.64 15.48 21.39
N ASN A 31 -27.78 15.91 20.83
CA ASN A 31 -28.84 14.99 20.37
C ASN A 31 -28.88 14.74 18.85
N GLU A 32 -28.04 15.38 18.03
CA GLU A 32 -27.98 15.13 16.57
C GLU A 32 -26.78 14.27 16.13
N ILE A 33 -25.98 13.77 17.06
CA ILE A 33 -25.00 12.73 16.75
C ILE A 33 -25.75 11.40 16.74
N GLN A 34 -26.21 10.99 15.55
CA GLN A 34 -26.77 9.67 15.32
C GLN A 34 -25.67 8.63 15.62
N LEU A 35 -25.72 8.03 16.81
CA LEU A 35 -25.03 6.77 17.13
C LEU A 35 -25.70 5.65 16.32
N CYS A 36 -25.32 5.54 15.05
CA CYS A 36 -25.75 4.44 14.19
C CYS A 36 -24.74 3.28 14.27
N PRO A 37 -25.22 2.03 14.41
CA PRO A 37 -24.36 0.85 14.50
C PRO A 37 -23.60 0.64 13.18
N SER A 38 -22.35 0.20 13.32
CA SER A 38 -21.32 0.10 12.29
C SER A 38 -21.54 -0.99 11.22
N VAL A 39 -22.71 -1.08 10.60
CA VAL A 39 -22.95 -2.09 9.55
C VAL A 39 -23.68 -1.47 8.36
N MET A 40 -22.96 -1.36 7.22
CA MET A 40 -23.49 -0.94 5.93
C MET A 40 -24.45 -1.99 5.35
N SER A 41 -25.48 -1.57 4.60
CA SER A 41 -26.38 -2.49 3.89
C SER A 41 -25.71 -3.13 2.66
N GLU A 42 -26.00 -4.40 2.41
CA GLU A 42 -25.37 -5.21 1.35
C GLU A 42 -25.63 -4.71 -0.08
N GLU A 43 -26.73 -3.97 -0.29
CA GLU A 43 -27.06 -3.39 -1.61
C GLU A 43 -26.19 -2.18 -1.95
N VAL A 44 -25.76 -1.41 -0.95
CA VAL A 44 -24.88 -0.23 -1.15
C VAL A 44 -23.42 -0.64 -1.34
N LYS A 45 -22.98 -1.75 -0.72
CA LYS A 45 -21.62 -2.32 -0.93
C LYS A 45 -21.34 -2.73 -2.37
N LYS A 46 -22.37 -3.14 -3.13
CA LYS A 46 -22.22 -3.59 -4.53
C LYS A 46 -22.08 -2.47 -5.55
N MET A 47 -22.42 -1.22 -5.18
CA MET A 47 -22.45 -0.07 -6.10
C MET A 47 -21.26 0.90 -5.93
N LEU A 48 -20.39 0.68 -4.94
CA LEU A 48 -19.22 1.52 -4.71
C LEU A 48 -17.98 0.98 -5.44
N PRO A 49 -17.10 1.84 -5.98
CA PRO A 49 -15.75 1.42 -6.34
C PRO A 49 -15.07 0.84 -5.08
N PRO A 50 -14.14 -0.13 -5.20
CA PRO A 50 -13.54 -0.81 -4.05
C PRO A 50 -12.99 0.21 -3.05
N THR A 51 -13.68 0.35 -1.92
CA THR A 51 -13.29 1.20 -0.78
C THR A 51 -12.49 0.37 0.22
N SER A 52 -11.98 0.98 1.29
CA SER A 52 -11.03 0.42 2.26
C SER A 52 -11.43 -0.88 2.98
N GLU A 53 -12.59 -1.46 2.70
CA GLU A 53 -12.95 -2.84 3.08
C GLU A 53 -12.47 -3.90 2.06
N THR A 54 -11.87 -3.49 0.94
CA THR A 54 -11.35 -4.40 -0.08
C THR A 54 -9.91 -4.79 0.26
N VAL A 55 -9.79 -5.98 0.86
CA VAL A 55 -8.58 -6.72 1.25
C VAL A 55 -7.87 -6.16 2.49
N MET A 56 -8.26 -6.68 3.66
CA MET A 56 -7.36 -6.75 4.80
C MET A 56 -6.18 -7.66 4.43
N THR A 57 -5.08 -7.10 3.90
CA THR A 57 -3.86 -7.87 3.74
C THR A 57 -3.23 -8.08 5.10
N LYS A 58 -3.38 -9.29 5.66
CA LYS A 58 -2.54 -9.70 6.77
C LYS A 58 -1.09 -9.73 6.27
N PRO A 59 -0.12 -9.23 7.05
CA PRO A 59 1.30 -9.29 6.69
C PRO A 59 1.73 -10.73 6.44
N PHE A 60 2.74 -10.91 5.59
CA PHE A 60 3.38 -12.21 5.45
C PHE A 60 4.01 -12.63 6.80
N PRO A 61 3.67 -13.81 7.35
CA PRO A 61 4.33 -14.30 8.56
C PRO A 61 5.78 -14.65 8.21
N ILE A 62 6.74 -13.86 8.69
CA ILE A 62 8.16 -14.20 8.56
C ILE A 62 8.57 -15.11 9.73
N ARG A 63 8.96 -16.36 9.47
CA ARG A 63 9.61 -17.24 10.46
C ARG A 63 11.05 -16.78 10.68
N GLY A 64 11.14 -15.72 11.48
CA GLY A 64 12.30 -15.16 12.14
C GLY A 64 11.86 -14.50 13.45
N GLU A 65 11.01 -15.19 14.22
CA GLU A 65 10.39 -14.71 15.46
C GLU A 65 11.38 -14.23 16.53
N ARG A 66 12.69 -14.44 16.37
CA ARG A 66 13.72 -14.09 17.36
C ARG A 66 14.45 -12.77 17.15
N THR A 67 14.20 -12.00 16.09
CA THR A 67 14.93 -10.73 15.89
C THR A 67 14.06 -9.49 15.63
N ILE A 68 12.80 -9.63 15.22
CA ILE A 68 11.93 -8.47 14.98
C ILE A 68 11.06 -8.17 16.21
N ASN A 69 10.46 -9.19 16.82
CA ASN A 69 9.55 -9.02 17.97
C ASN A 69 10.24 -8.54 19.25
N GLU A 70 11.56 -8.75 19.39
CA GLU A 70 12.31 -8.28 20.56
C GLU A 70 12.86 -6.84 20.42
N VAL A 71 12.70 -6.18 19.26
CA VAL A 71 13.46 -4.94 18.96
C VAL A 71 12.60 -3.73 18.50
N THR A 72 11.31 -3.85 18.18
CA THR A 72 10.56 -2.69 17.64
C THR A 72 9.33 -2.29 18.44
N ALA A 73 9.41 -1.14 19.11
CA ALA A 73 8.23 -0.42 19.60
C ALA A 73 7.28 -0.12 18.41
N PRO A 74 5.95 -0.12 18.60
CA PRO A 74 5.00 0.22 17.54
C PRO A 74 5.27 1.59 16.91
N HIS A 75 4.99 1.74 15.62
CA HIS A 75 5.27 2.97 14.88
C HIS A 75 3.99 3.64 14.38
N VAL A 76 3.95 4.96 14.44
CA VAL A 76 3.00 5.79 13.68
C VAL A 76 3.78 6.56 12.62
N VAL A 77 3.41 6.39 11.36
CA VAL A 77 3.91 7.18 10.24
C VAL A 77 2.89 8.26 9.92
N ALA A 78 3.18 9.52 10.24
CA ALA A 78 2.25 10.62 10.05
C ALA A 78 2.56 11.40 8.77
N MET A 79 1.61 11.39 7.81
CA MET A 79 1.78 12.14 6.57
C MET A 79 1.64 13.65 6.83
N VAL A 80 2.42 14.47 6.12
CA VAL A 80 2.35 15.94 6.18
C VAL A 80 2.32 16.52 4.77
N GLY A 81 1.60 17.63 4.60
CA GLY A 81 1.61 18.41 3.36
C GLY A 81 0.22 18.80 2.87
N LEU A 82 0.19 19.68 1.88
CA LEU A 82 -1.04 20.22 1.29
C LEU A 82 -1.88 19.14 0.58
N PRO A 83 -3.18 19.39 0.34
CA PRO A 83 -4.00 18.52 -0.51
C PRO A 83 -3.40 18.34 -1.93
N ALA A 84 -3.71 17.20 -2.58
CA ALA A 84 -3.17 16.82 -3.89
C ALA A 84 -1.62 16.76 -4.01
N ARG A 85 -0.93 16.48 -2.90
CA ARG A 85 0.52 16.25 -2.85
C ARG A 85 0.89 14.76 -2.75
N GLY A 86 0.04 13.84 -3.21
CA GLY A 86 0.37 12.41 -3.23
C GLY A 86 0.41 11.69 -1.87
N LYS A 87 0.00 12.32 -0.75
CA LYS A 87 0.03 11.68 0.59
C LYS A 87 -0.69 10.33 0.65
N THR A 88 -1.92 10.26 0.14
CA THR A 88 -2.70 9.02 0.13
C THR A 88 -2.07 7.96 -0.78
N TYR A 89 -1.48 8.36 -1.90
CA TYR A 89 -0.74 7.47 -2.79
C TYR A 89 0.47 6.86 -2.07
N ILE A 90 1.30 7.71 -1.44
CA ILE A 90 2.46 7.31 -0.65
C ILE A 90 2.03 6.37 0.49
N SER A 91 0.95 6.73 1.20
CA SER A 91 0.44 5.94 2.34
C SER A 91 0.06 4.53 1.92
N LYS A 92 -0.70 4.39 0.83
CA LYS A 92 -1.13 3.08 0.32
C LYS A 92 0.03 2.26 -0.21
N LYS A 93 0.92 2.85 -1.01
CA LYS A 93 2.12 2.16 -1.51
C LYS A 93 3.03 1.70 -0.39
N LEU A 94 3.27 2.56 0.61
CA LEU A 94 4.08 2.23 1.76
C LEU A 94 3.46 1.09 2.56
N SER A 95 2.16 1.16 2.86
CA SER A 95 1.44 0.09 3.56
C SER A 95 1.55 -1.23 2.81
N ARG A 96 1.35 -1.22 1.49
CA ARG A 96 1.45 -2.40 0.63
C ARG A 96 2.85 -3.01 0.65
N TYR A 97 3.90 -2.17 0.54
CA TYR A 97 5.28 -2.63 0.62
C TYR A 97 5.62 -3.22 1.99
N LEU A 98 5.27 -2.52 3.07
CA LEU A 98 5.55 -2.99 4.43
C LEU A 98 4.83 -4.31 4.72
N ASN A 99 3.55 -4.43 4.37
CA ASN A 99 2.82 -5.70 4.47
C ASN A 99 3.48 -6.79 3.62
N TRP A 100 3.97 -6.44 2.43
CA TRP A 100 4.62 -7.38 1.54
C TRP A 100 5.95 -7.92 2.06
N ILE A 101 6.68 -7.13 2.84
CA ILE A 101 7.88 -7.59 3.56
C ILE A 101 7.58 -8.11 4.97
N GLY A 102 6.31 -8.36 5.30
CA GLY A 102 5.91 -8.97 6.57
C GLY A 102 5.77 -8.02 7.77
N ILE A 103 5.74 -6.71 7.56
CA ILE A 103 5.50 -5.71 8.62
C ILE A 103 4.03 -5.29 8.59
N ASN A 104 3.28 -5.65 9.63
CA ASN A 104 1.83 -5.44 9.70
C ASN A 104 1.48 -3.95 9.71
N THR A 105 0.97 -3.47 8.59
CA THR A 105 0.76 -2.05 8.36
C THR A 105 -0.68 -1.75 7.95
N ARG A 106 -1.24 -0.69 8.53
CA ARG A 106 -2.58 -0.20 8.19
C ARG A 106 -2.60 1.31 7.99
N VAL A 107 -3.34 1.77 6.98
CA VAL A 107 -3.59 3.19 6.73
C VAL A 107 -4.86 3.65 7.45
N PHE A 108 -4.76 4.76 8.18
CA PHE A 108 -5.86 5.47 8.82
C PHE A 108 -6.07 6.80 8.09
N ASN A 109 -7.02 6.83 7.15
CA ASN A 109 -7.27 7.99 6.29
C ASN A 109 -8.27 8.96 6.91
N LEU A 110 -7.82 10.14 7.30
CA LEU A 110 -8.68 11.13 7.98
C LEU A 110 -9.85 11.62 7.10
N GLY A 111 -9.70 11.57 5.77
CA GLY A 111 -10.76 11.91 4.84
C GLY A 111 -11.97 10.96 4.92
N GLU A 112 -11.72 9.67 5.20
CA GLU A 112 -12.76 8.65 5.40
C GLU A 112 -13.51 8.87 6.72
N TYR A 113 -12.78 9.08 7.81
CA TYR A 113 -13.37 9.41 9.11
C TYR A 113 -14.28 10.64 9.04
N ARG A 114 -13.83 11.72 8.37
CA ARG A 114 -14.66 12.91 8.16
C ARG A 114 -15.92 12.61 7.34
N ARG A 115 -15.82 11.83 6.25
CA ARG A 115 -16.99 11.48 5.41
C ARG A 115 -18.05 10.68 6.19
N HIS A 116 -17.61 9.79 7.08
CA HIS A 116 -18.54 9.03 7.93
C HIS A 116 -19.13 9.89 9.05
N ALA A 117 -18.35 10.84 9.60
CA ALA A 117 -18.80 11.68 10.71
C ALA A 117 -19.78 12.78 10.28
N THR A 118 -19.76 13.20 9.01
CA THR A 118 -20.65 14.27 8.55
C THR A 118 -20.91 14.22 7.04
N SER A 119 -22.17 14.41 6.65
CA SER A 119 -22.59 14.73 5.28
C SER A 119 -22.53 16.23 4.98
N ALA A 120 -22.09 17.07 5.93
CA ALA A 120 -22.07 18.52 5.81
C ALA A 120 -21.02 19.06 4.83
N TYR A 121 -20.20 18.18 4.22
CA TYR A 121 -19.32 18.61 3.14
C TYR A 121 -20.14 19.01 1.92
N LYS A 122 -20.22 20.32 1.67
CA LYS A 122 -20.86 20.89 0.47
C LYS A 122 -19.87 21.55 -0.48
N SER A 123 -18.79 22.13 0.07
CA SER A 123 -17.78 22.88 -0.68
C SER A 123 -16.51 23.09 0.16
N HIS A 124 -15.53 23.73 -0.45
CA HIS A 124 -14.29 24.18 0.18
C HIS A 124 -14.50 25.05 1.44
N GLU A 125 -15.67 25.65 1.64
CA GLU A 125 -15.99 26.47 2.81
C GLU A 125 -15.86 25.72 4.14
N PHE A 126 -16.09 24.41 4.12
CA PHE A 126 -15.85 23.53 5.27
C PHE A 126 -14.38 23.52 5.72
N PHE A 127 -13.45 23.84 4.82
CA PHE A 127 -12.02 23.81 5.10
C PHE A 127 -11.44 25.15 5.52
N ARG A 128 -12.23 26.23 5.47
CA ARG A 128 -11.76 27.57 5.81
C ARG A 128 -11.18 27.63 7.23
N PRO A 129 -10.15 28.46 7.46
CA PRO A 129 -9.50 28.58 8.76
C PRO A 129 -10.31 29.33 9.80
N ASP A 130 -11.32 30.10 9.41
CA ASP A 130 -12.25 30.86 10.25
C ASP A 130 -13.56 30.09 10.56
N ASN A 131 -13.76 28.92 9.94
CA ASN A 131 -14.91 28.07 10.21
C ASN A 131 -14.67 27.22 11.49
N GLU A 132 -15.00 27.79 12.65
CA GLU A 132 -14.79 27.16 13.97
C GLU A 132 -15.53 25.83 14.12
N GLU A 133 -16.77 25.73 13.62
CA GLU A 133 -17.57 24.51 13.69
C GLU A 133 -16.94 23.37 12.88
N ALA A 134 -16.59 23.64 11.62
CA ALA A 134 -15.93 22.64 10.79
C ALA A 134 -14.53 22.29 11.30
N MET A 135 -13.81 23.24 11.91
CA MET A 135 -12.54 22.96 12.58
C MET A 135 -12.72 22.02 13.76
N ALA A 136 -13.74 22.24 14.61
CA ALA A 136 -14.05 21.35 15.72
C ALA A 136 -14.39 19.92 15.25
N ILE A 137 -15.19 19.79 14.17
CA ILE A 137 -15.52 18.49 13.57
C ILE A 137 -14.25 17.79 13.04
N ARG A 138 -13.41 18.49 12.27
CA ARG A 138 -12.14 17.95 11.75
C ARG A 138 -11.19 17.52 12.87
N ASN A 139 -11.16 18.27 13.97
CA ASN A 139 -10.34 17.95 15.14
C ASN A 139 -10.85 16.67 15.82
N LYS A 140 -12.16 16.55 16.05
CA LYS A 140 -12.76 15.32 16.60
C LYS A 140 -12.48 14.10 15.73
N CYS A 141 -12.62 14.22 14.41
CA CYS A 141 -12.30 13.13 13.48
C CYS A 141 -10.83 12.70 13.57
N ALA A 142 -9.92 13.66 13.70
CA ALA A 142 -8.49 13.37 13.78
C ALA A 142 -8.10 12.69 15.09
N VAL A 143 -8.67 13.14 16.21
CA VAL A 143 -8.46 12.50 17.51
C VAL A 143 -9.00 11.07 17.46
N LYS A 144 -10.21 10.86 16.94
CA LYS A 144 -10.79 9.52 16.83
C LYS A 144 -9.97 8.58 15.94
N ALA A 145 -9.52 9.06 14.78
CA ALA A 145 -8.67 8.26 13.88
C ALA A 145 -7.31 7.90 14.53
N LEU A 146 -6.75 8.82 15.31
CA LEU A 146 -5.49 8.57 16.03
C LEU A 146 -5.69 7.59 17.19
N GLU A 147 -6.79 7.69 17.93
CA GLU A 147 -7.16 6.73 18.96
C GLU A 147 -7.31 5.33 18.38
N ASP A 148 -8.05 5.17 17.28
CA ASP A 148 -8.21 3.88 16.60
C ASP A 148 -6.85 3.31 16.14
N ALA A 149 -5.96 4.16 15.62
CA ALA A 149 -4.61 3.77 15.24
C ALA A 149 -3.79 3.30 16.45
N CYS A 150 -3.83 4.05 17.55
CA CYS A 150 -3.08 3.71 18.75
C CYS A 150 -3.63 2.46 19.43
N ASP A 151 -4.95 2.26 19.44
CA ASP A 151 -5.59 1.10 20.03
C ASP A 151 -5.31 -0.17 19.20
N TRP A 152 -5.33 -0.06 17.87
CA TRP A 152 -4.93 -1.15 16.97
C TRP A 152 -3.48 -1.61 17.23
N LEU A 153 -2.54 -0.66 17.35
CA LEU A 153 -1.14 -0.97 17.72
C LEU A 153 -1.04 -1.54 19.14
N ARG A 154 -1.74 -0.96 20.12
CA ARG A 154 -1.67 -1.40 21.53
C ARG A 154 -2.20 -2.81 21.75
N ARG A 155 -3.21 -3.23 20.98
CA ARG A 155 -3.75 -4.61 21.03
C ARG A 155 -2.80 -5.65 20.42
N GLY A 156 -1.72 -5.22 19.77
CA GLY A 156 -0.84 -6.12 19.02
C GLY A 156 -1.44 -6.58 17.69
N ASP A 157 -2.46 -5.89 17.19
CA ASP A 157 -3.08 -6.20 15.89
C ASP A 157 -2.22 -5.71 14.71
N GLY A 158 -1.14 -4.96 14.98
CA GLY A 158 -0.35 -4.22 13.99
C GLY A 158 1.00 -3.69 14.50
N ASP A 159 1.91 -3.43 13.57
CA ASP A 159 3.27 -2.93 13.83
C ASP A 159 3.43 -1.44 13.46
N VAL A 160 2.81 -1.03 12.34
CA VAL A 160 2.92 0.32 11.78
C VAL A 160 1.55 0.89 11.41
N ALA A 161 1.16 2.02 12.00
CA ALA A 161 -0.04 2.76 11.61
C ALA A 161 0.34 3.97 10.74
N VAL A 162 -0.12 4.01 9.49
CA VAL A 162 0.07 5.18 8.62
C VAL A 162 -1.10 6.14 8.79
N PHE A 163 -0.85 7.29 9.43
CA PHE A 163 -1.84 8.32 9.69
C PHE A 163 -1.88 9.33 8.52
N ASP A 164 -2.80 9.12 7.58
CA ASP A 164 -2.94 9.92 6.35
C ASP A 164 -3.86 11.12 6.58
N ALA A 165 -3.23 12.27 6.85
CA ALA A 165 -3.86 13.57 7.02
C ALA A 165 -2.94 14.69 6.50
N THR A 166 -3.42 15.94 6.49
CA THR A 166 -2.56 17.08 6.08
C THR A 166 -1.50 17.43 7.11
N ASN A 167 -1.83 17.34 8.40
CA ASN A 167 -0.94 17.63 9.54
C ASN A 167 -0.07 18.88 9.32
N SER A 168 -0.65 19.90 8.70
CA SER A 168 0.04 21.04 8.09
C SER A 168 0.45 22.13 9.10
N THR A 169 0.09 22.00 10.37
CA THR A 169 0.37 22.98 11.42
C THR A 169 1.22 22.35 12.52
N ARG A 170 2.14 23.10 13.13
CA ARG A 170 2.96 22.64 14.25
C ARG A 170 2.12 22.16 15.43
N ASP A 171 1.06 22.87 15.80
CA ASP A 171 0.17 22.46 16.90
C ASP A 171 -0.43 21.06 16.70
N ARG A 172 -0.75 20.70 15.45
CA ARG A 172 -1.23 19.35 15.11
C ARG A 172 -0.13 18.32 15.27
N ARG A 173 1.09 18.62 14.85
CA ARG A 173 2.22 17.69 14.95
C ARG A 173 2.67 17.51 16.41
N GLU A 174 2.64 18.57 17.20
CA GLU A 174 2.86 18.54 18.64
C GLU A 174 1.79 17.69 19.36
N LEU A 175 0.52 17.82 18.96
CA LEU A 175 -0.54 16.94 19.47
C LEU A 175 -0.26 15.47 19.16
N LEU A 176 0.17 15.16 17.93
CA LEU A 176 0.54 13.80 17.54
C LEU A 176 1.73 13.29 18.36
N TYR A 177 2.77 14.11 18.57
CA TYR A 177 3.93 13.76 19.39
C TYR A 177 3.54 13.48 20.84
N ASN A 178 2.73 14.34 21.45
CA ASN A 178 2.29 14.16 22.83
C ASN A 178 1.45 12.88 23.02
N ILE A 179 0.59 12.54 22.05
CA ILE A 179 -0.21 11.32 22.13
C ILE A 179 0.65 10.08 21.81
N VAL A 180 1.30 10.04 20.66
CA VAL A 180 2.01 8.85 20.17
C VAL A 180 3.25 8.56 20.99
N VAL A 181 4.09 9.57 21.24
CA VAL A 181 5.39 9.36 21.89
C VAL A 181 5.25 9.47 23.40
N LYS A 182 4.74 10.59 23.92
CA LYS A 182 4.72 10.84 25.38
C LYS A 182 3.69 9.97 26.11
N LYS A 183 2.48 9.81 25.56
CA LYS A 183 1.40 9.05 26.21
C LYS A 183 1.46 7.56 25.90
N MET A 184 1.67 7.16 24.64
CA MET A 184 1.65 5.75 24.25
C MET A 184 3.02 5.06 24.29
N GLY A 185 4.12 5.82 24.26
CA GLY A 185 5.48 5.25 24.18
C GLY A 185 5.81 4.65 22.81
N PHE A 186 5.06 4.99 21.77
CA PHE A 186 5.28 4.55 20.39
C PHE A 186 6.31 5.44 19.69
N ARG A 187 6.83 4.97 18.55
CA ARG A 187 7.68 5.77 17.66
C ARG A 187 6.81 6.59 16.71
N LEU A 188 7.23 7.81 16.40
CA LEU A 188 6.56 8.71 15.47
C LEU A 188 7.53 9.13 14.37
N PHE A 189 7.16 8.91 13.11
CA PHE A 189 7.95 9.31 11.95
C PHE A 189 7.07 10.11 10.99
N PHE A 190 7.45 11.36 10.68
CA PHE A 190 6.69 12.17 9.73
C PHE A 190 7.19 11.99 8.30
N VAL A 191 6.27 11.94 7.34
CA VAL A 191 6.58 11.96 5.90
C VAL A 191 5.87 13.14 5.26
N GLU A 192 6.64 14.20 4.99
CA GLU A 192 6.14 15.42 4.37
C GLU A 192 6.31 15.36 2.85
N SER A 193 5.21 15.49 2.11
CA SER A 193 5.24 15.57 0.65
C SER A 193 5.02 17.00 0.18
N ILE A 194 6.05 17.55 -0.46
CA ILE A 194 6.14 18.95 -0.90
C ILE A 194 6.19 18.92 -2.43
N CYS A 195 5.20 19.53 -3.08
CA CYS A 195 5.20 19.71 -4.54
C CYS A 195 4.76 21.12 -4.87
N ASP A 196 5.56 21.83 -5.66
CA ASP A 196 5.28 23.14 -6.21
C ASP A 196 5.05 23.11 -7.73
N ASP A 197 5.34 21.98 -8.38
CA ASP A 197 5.10 21.76 -9.81
C ASP A 197 3.60 21.76 -10.16
N PRO A 198 3.10 22.76 -10.93
CA PRO A 198 1.67 22.87 -11.26
C PRO A 198 1.13 21.68 -12.06
N GLN A 199 1.94 21.09 -12.95
CA GLN A 199 1.50 19.99 -13.81
C GLN A 199 1.23 18.73 -12.99
N ILE A 200 2.11 18.44 -12.02
CA ILE A 200 1.94 17.31 -11.10
C ILE A 200 0.70 17.52 -10.22
N ILE A 201 0.48 18.76 -9.75
CA ILE A 201 -0.67 19.09 -8.90
C ILE A 201 -1.97 18.91 -9.67
N GLU A 202 -2.06 19.46 -10.88
CA GLU A 202 -3.24 19.33 -11.74
C GLU A 202 -3.52 17.86 -12.06
N GLN A 203 -2.51 17.11 -12.47
CA GLN A 203 -2.65 15.67 -12.74
C GLN A 203 -3.18 14.90 -11.52
N ASN A 204 -2.63 15.16 -10.32
CA ASN A 204 -3.09 14.53 -9.08
C ASN A 204 -4.55 14.88 -8.74
N ILE A 205 -4.99 16.11 -9.04
CA ILE A 205 -6.39 16.52 -8.83
C ILE A 205 -7.30 15.76 -9.80
N MET A 206 -6.93 15.76 -11.09
CA MET A 206 -7.71 15.12 -12.14
C MET A 206 -7.85 13.60 -11.95
N GLU A 207 -6.75 12.92 -11.62
CA GLU A 207 -6.75 11.46 -11.47
C GLU A 207 -7.54 11.00 -10.23
N VAL A 208 -7.42 11.72 -9.12
CA VAL A 208 -7.77 11.19 -7.78
C VAL A 208 -8.88 11.95 -7.08
N LYS A 209 -9.02 13.25 -7.34
CA LYS A 209 -9.87 14.14 -6.55
C LYS A 209 -11.18 14.45 -7.24
N VAL A 210 -11.18 14.67 -8.54
CA VAL A 210 -12.41 14.85 -9.32
C VAL A 210 -13.32 13.61 -9.22
N SER A 211 -12.72 12.41 -9.22
CA SER A 211 -13.42 11.13 -9.08
C SER A 211 -13.71 10.71 -7.63
N SER A 212 -13.37 11.55 -6.64
CA SER A 212 -13.51 11.16 -5.24
C SER A 212 -14.96 11.28 -4.74
N PRO A 213 -15.34 10.55 -3.66
CA PRO A 213 -16.67 10.65 -3.07
C PRO A 213 -17.10 12.07 -2.68
N ASP A 214 -16.14 12.96 -2.40
CA ASP A 214 -16.42 14.37 -2.06
C ASP A 214 -17.04 15.14 -3.24
N TYR A 215 -16.90 14.68 -4.49
CA TYR A 215 -17.22 15.42 -5.72
C TYR A 215 -18.19 14.70 -6.67
N LEU A 216 -18.81 13.58 -6.24
CA LEU A 216 -19.66 12.74 -7.11
C LEU A 216 -20.79 13.49 -7.84
N ASN A 217 -21.32 14.56 -7.23
CA ASN A 217 -22.43 15.34 -7.76
C ASN A 217 -22.00 16.67 -8.41
N MET A 218 -20.70 16.86 -8.63
CA MET A 218 -20.14 18.07 -9.23
C MET A 218 -19.58 17.75 -10.61
N ASN A 219 -19.71 18.69 -11.56
CA ASN A 219 -18.98 18.56 -12.80
C ASN A 219 -17.47 18.76 -12.56
N THR A 220 -16.65 18.27 -13.50
CA THR A 220 -15.18 18.27 -13.36
C THR A 220 -14.60 19.66 -13.14
N GLU A 221 -15.10 20.67 -13.85
CA GLU A 221 -14.58 22.05 -13.77
C GLU A 221 -14.88 22.70 -12.42
N VAL A 222 -16.09 22.52 -11.90
CA VAL A 222 -16.51 23.02 -10.58
C VAL A 222 -15.76 22.28 -9.47
N ALA A 223 -15.60 20.96 -9.59
CA ALA A 223 -14.83 20.17 -8.63
C ALA A 223 -13.36 20.61 -8.58
N LEU A 224 -12.75 20.87 -9.74
CA LEU A 224 -11.38 21.40 -9.83
C LEU A 224 -11.26 22.76 -9.15
N LYS A 225 -12.17 23.69 -9.46
CA LYS A 225 -12.17 25.04 -8.86
C LYS A 225 -12.34 25.01 -7.35
N ASP A 226 -13.31 24.24 -6.85
CA ASP A 226 -13.53 24.03 -5.42
C ASP A 226 -12.30 23.43 -4.74
N PHE A 227 -11.66 22.43 -5.37
CA PHE A 227 -10.47 21.80 -4.81
C PHE A 227 -9.26 22.73 -4.77
N LEU A 228 -9.09 23.61 -5.76
CA LEU A 228 -8.03 24.64 -5.75
C LEU A 228 -8.23 25.62 -4.60
N GLN A 229 -9.46 26.12 -4.39
CA GLN A 229 -9.78 26.99 -3.25
C GLN A 229 -9.56 26.26 -1.91
N ARG A 230 -9.88 24.96 -1.84
CA ARG A 230 -9.55 24.13 -0.68
C ARG A 230 -8.04 24.10 -0.40
N ILE A 231 -7.19 24.03 -1.43
CA ILE A 231 -5.73 24.08 -1.24
C ILE A 231 -5.31 25.44 -0.66
N GLU A 232 -5.85 26.54 -1.16
CA GLU A 232 -5.57 27.91 -0.66
C GLU A 232 -5.85 28.03 0.84
N HIS A 233 -7.01 27.54 1.32
CA HIS A 233 -7.35 27.53 2.76
C HIS A 233 -6.31 26.80 3.63
N TYR A 234 -5.69 25.75 3.10
CA TYR A 234 -4.61 25.04 3.81
C TYR A 234 -3.27 25.75 3.71
N GLN A 235 -3.00 26.45 2.61
CA GLN A 235 -1.76 27.21 2.40
C GLN A 235 -1.61 28.35 3.40
N GLU A 236 -2.71 29.04 3.75
CA GLU A 236 -2.71 30.16 4.71
C GLU A 236 -2.11 29.81 6.08
N LYS A 237 -2.26 28.55 6.51
CA LYS A 237 -1.76 28.06 7.81
C LYS A 237 -0.66 27.01 7.68
N TYR A 238 -0.15 26.75 6.48
CA TYR A 238 0.83 25.68 6.28
C TYR A 238 2.19 26.06 6.86
N GLN A 239 2.69 25.22 7.75
CA GLN A 239 3.99 25.31 8.37
C GLN A 239 4.78 24.05 8.03
N LEU A 240 5.86 24.21 7.26
CA LEU A 240 6.80 23.13 6.95
C LEU A 240 7.37 22.53 8.22
N LEU A 241 7.79 21.26 8.17
CA LEU A 241 8.67 20.71 9.20
C LEU A 241 10.00 21.48 9.19
N GLU A 242 10.58 21.76 10.35
CA GLU A 242 11.85 22.48 10.46
C GLU A 242 12.74 21.87 11.53
N GLU A 243 14.03 21.67 11.22
CA GLU A 243 14.99 20.95 12.08
C GLU A 243 15.30 21.72 13.37
N ASP A 244 15.35 23.04 13.32
CA ASP A 244 15.64 23.93 14.45
C ASP A 244 14.44 24.05 15.40
N ARG A 245 13.23 24.14 14.85
CA ARG A 245 12.01 24.34 15.65
C ARG A 245 11.37 23.05 16.15
N GLU A 246 11.58 21.94 15.44
CA GLU A 246 11.00 20.63 15.73
C GLU A 246 12.09 19.56 15.84
N SER A 247 13.23 19.91 16.45
CA SER A 247 14.44 19.07 16.59
C SER A 247 14.23 17.74 17.31
N HIS A 248 13.14 17.60 18.06
CA HIS A 248 12.77 16.38 18.76
C HIS A 248 11.99 15.37 17.89
N LEU A 249 11.65 15.75 16.65
CA LEU A 249 10.89 14.91 15.71
C LEU A 249 11.83 14.12 14.79
N SER A 250 11.36 12.95 14.34
CA SER A 250 11.95 12.19 13.25
C SER A 250 11.12 12.38 11.99
N PHE A 251 11.74 12.75 10.86
CA PHE A 251 10.98 13.00 9.64
C PHE A 251 11.76 12.82 8.35
N MET A 252 11.01 12.59 7.27
CA MET A 252 11.45 12.71 5.88
C MET A 252 10.64 13.80 5.19
N LYS A 253 11.30 14.59 4.33
CA LYS A 253 10.66 15.48 3.37
C LYS A 253 10.96 15.01 1.95
N ILE A 254 9.93 14.89 1.13
CA ILE A 254 10.01 14.51 -0.28
C ILE A 254 9.60 15.72 -1.12
N PHE A 255 10.53 16.26 -1.88
CA PHE A 255 10.30 17.42 -2.75
C PHE A 255 10.11 16.98 -4.19
N ASN A 256 9.04 17.48 -4.83
CA ASN A 256 8.75 17.30 -6.24
C ASN A 256 8.95 15.86 -6.69
N THR A 257 8.19 14.96 -6.05
CA THR A 257 8.11 13.54 -6.39
C THR A 257 9.47 12.84 -6.38
N GLY A 258 10.32 13.17 -5.41
CA GLY A 258 11.61 12.51 -5.19
C GLY A 258 12.82 13.26 -5.77
N LYS A 259 12.65 14.41 -6.43
CA LYS A 259 13.77 15.24 -6.93
C LYS A 259 14.77 15.61 -5.83
N LYS A 260 14.29 15.82 -4.61
CA LYS A 260 15.12 16.02 -3.41
C LYS A 260 14.44 15.33 -2.24
N VAL A 261 15.24 14.68 -1.40
CA VAL A 261 14.79 14.05 -0.16
C VAL A 261 15.66 14.57 0.98
N VAL A 262 15.03 14.93 2.09
CA VAL A 262 15.71 15.30 3.35
C VAL A 262 15.25 14.32 4.41
N VAL A 263 16.18 13.72 5.14
CA VAL A 263 15.88 12.80 6.25
C VAL A 263 16.53 13.35 7.50
N TYR A 264 15.76 13.48 8.56
CA TYR A 264 16.19 14.03 9.83
C TYR A 264 15.82 13.08 10.97
N ASN A 265 16.82 12.80 11.82
CA ASN A 265 16.69 12.00 13.04
C ASN A 265 15.96 10.65 12.83
N SER A 266 16.24 9.93 11.73
CA SER A 266 15.64 8.60 11.49
C SER A 266 16.29 7.55 12.38
N GLU A 267 15.48 6.78 13.10
CA GLU A 267 15.94 5.78 14.07
C GLU A 267 15.38 4.39 13.75
N GLY A 268 16.24 3.38 13.85
CA GLY A 268 15.85 1.97 13.77
C GLY A 268 15.53 1.47 12.36
N HIS A 269 15.35 0.15 12.27
CA HIS A 269 15.21 -0.56 10.98
C HIS A 269 13.96 -0.14 10.19
N VAL A 270 12.81 0.00 10.85
CA VAL A 270 11.54 0.32 10.19
C VAL A 270 11.62 1.69 9.50
N GLN A 271 12.14 2.72 10.17
CA GLN A 271 12.28 4.04 9.56
C GLN A 271 13.29 4.04 8.42
N SER A 272 14.42 3.34 8.55
CA SER A 272 15.38 3.21 7.46
C SER A 272 14.80 2.50 6.23
N ARG A 273 13.95 1.48 6.42
CA ARG A 273 13.22 0.80 5.33
C ARG A 273 12.20 1.72 4.67
N ILE A 274 11.44 2.49 5.45
CA ILE A 274 10.51 3.50 4.92
C ILE A 274 11.28 4.52 4.08
N VAL A 275 12.39 5.05 4.62
CA VAL A 275 13.24 6.01 3.92
C VAL A 275 13.73 5.45 2.59
N TYR A 276 14.30 4.23 2.62
CA TYR A 276 14.82 3.56 1.44
C TYR A 276 13.73 3.33 0.38
N TYR A 277 12.56 2.85 0.78
CA TYR A 277 11.44 2.65 -0.14
C TYR A 277 10.99 3.95 -0.79
N LEU A 278 10.75 4.99 0.03
CA LEU A 278 10.22 6.27 -0.44
C LEU A 278 11.20 7.04 -1.33
N MET A 279 12.51 6.81 -1.19
CA MET A 279 13.52 7.35 -2.10
C MET A 279 13.50 6.70 -3.49
N ASN A 280 12.93 5.49 -3.63
CA ASN A 280 12.92 4.73 -4.88
C ASN A 280 11.58 4.73 -5.62
N ILE A 281 10.50 5.25 -5.02
CA ILE A 281 9.21 5.36 -5.71
C ILE A 281 9.14 6.63 -6.56
N HIS A 282 8.45 6.55 -7.69
CA HIS A 282 8.06 7.71 -8.47
C HIS A 282 6.61 7.59 -8.95
N ILE A 283 6.01 8.74 -9.25
CA ILE A 283 4.60 8.86 -9.67
C ILE A 283 4.42 8.90 -11.19
N THR A 284 5.52 8.91 -11.96
CA THR A 284 5.46 8.93 -13.42
C THR A 284 4.67 7.70 -13.93
N PRO A 285 3.66 7.90 -14.79
CA PRO A 285 2.95 6.82 -15.43
C PRO A 285 3.90 5.86 -16.14
N ARG A 286 3.69 4.56 -15.97
CA ARG A 286 4.52 3.51 -16.56
C ARG A 286 3.72 2.21 -16.70
N THR A 287 4.24 1.30 -17.48
CA THR A 287 3.66 -0.04 -17.64
C THR A 287 4.68 -1.12 -17.30
N ILE A 288 4.27 -2.07 -16.48
CA ILE A 288 5.06 -3.26 -16.16
C ILE A 288 4.38 -4.45 -16.84
N TYR A 289 5.15 -5.22 -17.61
CA TYR A 289 4.68 -6.43 -18.27
C TYR A 289 5.28 -7.63 -17.54
N LEU A 290 4.45 -8.55 -17.08
CA LEU A 290 4.88 -9.80 -16.48
C LEU A 290 4.47 -10.94 -17.41
N THR A 291 5.39 -11.85 -17.71
CA THR A 291 5.04 -13.11 -18.37
C THR A 291 5.97 -14.21 -17.95
N ARG A 292 5.49 -15.46 -18.01
CA ARG A 292 6.35 -16.61 -17.85
C ARG A 292 7.23 -16.77 -19.07
N HIS A 293 8.32 -17.52 -18.92
CA HIS A 293 8.97 -18.13 -20.08
C HIS A 293 7.94 -18.91 -20.93
N GLY A 294 8.26 -19.11 -22.21
CA GLY A 294 7.52 -20.04 -23.06
C GLY A 294 7.53 -21.46 -22.46
N GLU A 295 6.56 -22.29 -22.87
CA GLU A 295 6.45 -23.68 -22.42
C GLU A 295 7.78 -24.43 -22.57
N SER A 296 8.28 -25.05 -21.49
CA SER A 296 9.51 -25.83 -21.48
C SER A 296 9.28 -27.33 -21.63
N GLU A 297 10.35 -28.08 -21.93
CA GLU A 297 10.32 -29.55 -21.95
C GLU A 297 9.90 -30.16 -20.60
N HIS A 298 10.26 -29.52 -19.48
CA HIS A 298 9.80 -29.94 -18.14
C HIS A 298 8.31 -29.68 -17.94
N ASN A 299 7.75 -28.60 -18.50
CA ASN A 299 6.31 -28.36 -18.40
C ASN A 299 5.52 -29.47 -19.10
N LEU A 300 5.93 -29.90 -20.29
CA LEU A 300 5.30 -31.00 -21.02
C LEU A 300 5.29 -32.31 -20.22
N LYS A 301 6.34 -32.55 -19.42
CA LYS A 301 6.49 -33.74 -18.58
C LYS A 301 5.90 -33.60 -17.18
N GLY A 302 5.35 -32.44 -16.83
CA GLY A 302 4.85 -32.16 -15.48
C GLY A 302 5.93 -32.04 -14.40
N LEU A 303 7.21 -31.88 -14.78
CA LEU A 303 8.34 -31.76 -13.85
C LEU A 303 8.44 -30.34 -13.31
N ILE A 304 8.69 -30.21 -11.99
CA ILE A 304 8.99 -28.92 -11.36
C ILE A 304 10.49 -28.63 -11.37
N GLY A 305 10.87 -27.35 -11.31
CA GLY A 305 12.27 -26.95 -11.23
C GLY A 305 13.09 -27.22 -12.50
N GLY A 306 14.40 -27.42 -12.32
CA GLY A 306 15.40 -27.69 -13.34
C GLY A 306 15.72 -26.50 -14.25
N ASP A 307 16.55 -26.76 -15.28
CA ASP A 307 17.00 -25.76 -16.27
C ASP A 307 16.68 -26.19 -17.71
N ALA A 308 15.51 -26.78 -17.93
CA ALA A 308 15.08 -27.22 -19.25
C ALA A 308 14.94 -26.08 -20.26
N SER A 309 15.24 -26.40 -21.52
CA SER A 309 15.00 -25.53 -22.68
C SER A 309 13.50 -25.38 -23.00
N LEU A 310 13.19 -24.39 -23.84
CA LEU A 310 11.88 -24.25 -24.45
C LEU A 310 11.53 -25.46 -25.32
N SER A 311 10.25 -25.85 -25.24
CA SER A 311 9.60 -26.74 -26.21
C SER A 311 9.39 -26.03 -27.55
N GLU A 312 8.87 -26.76 -28.54
CA GLU A 312 8.51 -26.17 -29.82
C GLU A 312 7.43 -25.08 -29.68
N ARG A 313 6.38 -25.32 -28.89
CA ARG A 313 5.36 -24.29 -28.59
C ARG A 313 5.96 -23.13 -27.79
N GLY A 314 6.91 -23.40 -26.90
CA GLY A 314 7.65 -22.35 -26.19
C GLY A 314 8.41 -21.42 -27.13
N ARG A 315 9.05 -21.96 -28.17
CA ARG A 315 9.72 -21.16 -29.22
C ARG A 315 8.74 -20.36 -30.07
N GLN A 316 7.57 -20.92 -30.39
CA GLN A 316 6.50 -20.19 -31.07
C GLN A 316 6.00 -19.02 -30.20
N TYR A 317 5.81 -19.25 -28.90
CA TYR A 317 5.44 -18.18 -27.96
C TYR A 317 6.49 -17.07 -27.91
N ALA A 318 7.78 -17.40 -27.87
CA ALA A 318 8.86 -16.41 -27.90
C ALA A 318 8.76 -15.48 -29.12
N LYS A 319 8.48 -16.03 -30.31
CA LYS A 319 8.24 -15.24 -31.53
C LYS A 319 6.97 -14.40 -31.44
N CYS A 320 5.88 -14.93 -30.91
CA CYS A 320 4.65 -14.14 -30.72
C CYS A 320 4.85 -13.00 -29.71
N LEU A 321 5.61 -13.25 -28.64
CA LEU A 321 5.93 -12.25 -27.63
C LEU A 321 6.80 -11.12 -28.22
N GLU A 322 7.82 -11.46 -29.01
CA GLU A 322 8.63 -10.48 -29.73
C GLU A 322 7.76 -9.58 -30.61
N ASN A 323 6.92 -10.18 -31.46
CA ASN A 323 6.02 -9.42 -32.33
C ASN A 323 5.06 -8.53 -31.54
N TYR A 324 4.46 -9.05 -30.46
CA TYR A 324 3.56 -8.29 -29.60
C TYR A 324 4.27 -7.08 -28.98
N ILE A 325 5.44 -7.27 -28.38
CA ILE A 325 6.21 -6.21 -27.71
C ILE A 325 6.68 -5.16 -28.73
N SER A 326 7.17 -5.59 -29.90
CA SER A 326 7.56 -4.70 -31.00
C SER A 326 6.38 -3.82 -31.46
N GLN A 327 5.16 -4.38 -31.55
CA GLN A 327 3.95 -3.63 -31.94
C GLN A 327 3.49 -2.61 -30.89
N GLN A 328 3.82 -2.82 -29.60
CA GLN A 328 3.44 -1.86 -28.56
C GLN A 328 4.25 -0.54 -28.63
N ASN A 329 5.37 -0.49 -29.37
CA ASN A 329 6.23 0.69 -29.51
C ASN A 329 6.58 1.35 -28.16
N ILE A 330 7.01 0.53 -27.19
CA ILE A 330 7.23 0.96 -25.81
C ILE A 330 8.57 1.70 -25.70
N GLU A 331 8.52 3.01 -25.50
CA GLU A 331 9.71 3.82 -25.27
C GLU A 331 10.42 3.41 -23.96
N GLY A 332 11.75 3.32 -24.04
CA GLY A 332 12.60 3.02 -22.88
C GLY A 332 12.39 1.63 -22.27
N LEU A 333 11.83 0.67 -23.01
CA LEU A 333 11.58 -0.68 -22.51
C LEU A 333 12.88 -1.34 -22.04
N ARG A 334 12.85 -1.88 -20.83
CA ARG A 334 13.87 -2.80 -20.29
C ARG A 334 13.32 -4.21 -20.17
N VAL A 335 14.14 -5.21 -20.43
CA VAL A 335 13.74 -6.62 -20.36
C VAL A 335 14.54 -7.33 -19.28
N TRP A 336 13.85 -7.94 -18.33
CA TRP A 336 14.48 -8.69 -17.24
C TRP A 336 14.15 -10.16 -17.35
N THR A 337 15.16 -10.98 -17.11
CA THR A 337 15.04 -12.44 -17.11
C THR A 337 15.66 -13.03 -15.85
N SER A 338 15.26 -14.27 -15.55
CA SER A 338 16.05 -15.13 -14.67
C SER A 338 17.37 -15.56 -15.33
N TRP A 339 18.20 -16.31 -14.60
CA TRP A 339 19.37 -16.98 -15.17
C TRP A 339 19.06 -18.32 -15.85
N LEU A 340 17.82 -18.81 -15.79
CA LEU A 340 17.43 -20.09 -16.36
C LEU A 340 17.20 -19.99 -17.87
N ARG A 341 17.62 -21.02 -18.60
CA ARG A 341 17.68 -21.06 -20.08
C ARG A 341 16.35 -20.69 -20.72
N ARG A 342 15.24 -21.23 -20.19
CA ARG A 342 13.89 -20.98 -20.72
C ARG A 342 13.49 -19.50 -20.72
N SER A 343 13.80 -18.70 -19.70
CA SER A 343 13.47 -17.27 -19.73
C SER A 343 14.37 -16.51 -20.70
N ILE A 344 15.66 -16.87 -20.77
CA ILE A 344 16.63 -16.25 -21.68
C ILE A 344 16.26 -16.54 -23.15
N GLN A 345 15.92 -17.79 -23.47
CA GLN A 345 15.49 -18.20 -24.80
C GLN A 345 14.18 -17.51 -25.21
N THR A 346 13.28 -17.21 -24.27
CA THR A 346 11.98 -16.58 -24.55
C THR A 346 12.12 -15.15 -25.09
N VAL A 347 13.17 -14.45 -24.69
CA VAL A 347 13.38 -13.03 -25.05
C VAL A 347 14.53 -12.83 -26.04
N ALA A 348 15.12 -13.89 -26.56
CA ALA A 348 16.34 -13.84 -27.36
C ALA A 348 16.24 -12.87 -28.54
N ASP A 349 15.05 -12.78 -29.16
CA ASP A 349 14.80 -11.95 -30.34
C ASP A 349 14.24 -10.55 -30.02
N ILE A 350 13.95 -10.24 -28.74
CA ILE A 350 13.42 -8.93 -28.34
C ILE A 350 14.54 -7.88 -28.33
N LYS A 351 14.39 -6.85 -29.15
CA LYS A 351 15.33 -5.74 -29.32
C LYS A 351 15.14 -4.67 -28.24
N ALA A 352 15.60 -4.98 -27.03
CA ALA A 352 15.64 -4.03 -25.91
C ALA A 352 16.82 -4.37 -24.98
N PRO A 353 17.32 -3.44 -24.15
CA PRO A 353 18.32 -3.75 -23.13
C PRO A 353 17.84 -4.88 -22.22
N GLN A 354 18.61 -5.98 -22.19
CA GLN A 354 18.27 -7.17 -21.41
C GLN A 354 19.18 -7.32 -20.19
N GLU A 355 18.59 -7.60 -19.04
CA GLU A 355 19.29 -7.83 -17.77
C GLU A 355 18.89 -9.16 -17.15
N ARG A 356 19.85 -9.82 -16.50
CA ARG A 356 19.66 -11.14 -15.88
C ARG A 356 19.77 -11.05 -14.37
N TRP A 357 18.69 -11.39 -13.69
CA TRP A 357 18.59 -11.30 -12.25
C TRP A 357 18.51 -12.71 -11.65
N LYS A 358 19.51 -13.10 -10.86
CA LYS A 358 19.47 -14.41 -10.17
C LYS A 358 18.28 -14.50 -9.21
N ALA A 359 17.88 -13.36 -8.64
CA ALA A 359 16.67 -13.22 -7.83
C ALA A 359 15.38 -13.54 -8.58
N LEU A 360 15.38 -13.56 -9.92
CA LEU A 360 14.22 -13.96 -10.73
C LEU A 360 14.19 -15.46 -11.07
N ASN A 361 15.13 -16.27 -10.59
CA ASN A 361 15.07 -17.73 -10.74
C ASN A 361 13.83 -18.29 -10.03
N GLU A 362 13.26 -19.36 -10.58
CA GLU A 362 12.12 -20.08 -9.99
C GLU A 362 12.42 -20.49 -8.55
N ILE A 363 11.35 -20.72 -7.78
CA ILE A 363 11.47 -21.29 -6.43
C ILE A 363 12.27 -22.60 -6.47
N ASP A 364 13.27 -22.72 -5.60
CA ASP A 364 14.08 -23.91 -5.46
C ASP A 364 13.28 -25.00 -4.73
N ALA A 365 12.96 -26.11 -5.42
CA ALA A 365 12.25 -27.24 -4.84
C ALA A 365 13.18 -28.20 -4.08
N GLY A 366 14.48 -27.90 -3.96
CA GLY A 366 15.46 -28.65 -3.20
C GLY A 366 15.52 -30.11 -3.63
N THR A 367 15.23 -31.03 -2.70
CA THR A 367 15.21 -32.48 -3.01
C THR A 367 14.11 -32.92 -3.97
N CYS A 368 13.13 -32.05 -4.24
CA CYS A 368 12.01 -32.31 -5.14
C CYS A 368 12.20 -31.70 -6.54
N GLU A 369 13.37 -31.13 -6.84
CA GLU A 369 13.72 -30.67 -8.18
C GLU A 369 13.62 -31.83 -9.20
N GLU A 370 13.12 -31.50 -10.40
CA GLU A 370 12.98 -32.44 -11.52
C GLU A 370 12.07 -33.65 -11.23
N MET A 371 11.07 -33.49 -10.36
CA MET A 371 10.03 -34.49 -10.09
C MET A 371 8.65 -33.99 -10.52
N THR A 372 7.73 -34.93 -10.81
CA THR A 372 6.30 -34.60 -10.91
C THR A 372 5.66 -34.50 -9.51
N TYR A 373 4.48 -33.90 -9.43
CA TYR A 373 3.73 -33.86 -8.16
C TYR A 373 3.32 -35.26 -7.67
N GLU A 374 3.04 -36.18 -8.59
CA GLU A 374 2.72 -37.58 -8.30
C GLU A 374 3.93 -38.30 -7.70
N GLU A 375 5.13 -38.08 -8.26
CA GLU A 375 6.37 -38.63 -7.73
C GLU A 375 6.70 -38.08 -6.35
N ILE A 376 6.49 -36.77 -6.13
CA ILE A 376 6.68 -36.14 -4.82
C ILE A 376 5.71 -36.75 -3.81
N LYS A 377 4.44 -36.92 -4.16
CA LYS A 377 3.46 -37.56 -3.27
C LYS A 377 3.84 -39.01 -2.94
N ALA A 378 4.33 -39.77 -3.91
CA ALA A 378 4.72 -41.16 -3.71
C ALA A 378 5.99 -41.29 -2.83
N LYS A 379 6.99 -40.43 -3.06
CA LYS A 379 8.28 -40.47 -2.34
C LYS A 379 8.26 -39.74 -0.99
N PHE A 380 7.52 -38.64 -0.90
CA PHE A 380 7.47 -37.72 0.24
C PHE A 380 6.02 -37.32 0.59
N PRO A 381 5.16 -38.27 1.00
CA PRO A 381 3.74 -38.02 1.23
C PRO A 381 3.47 -36.96 2.31
N GLU A 382 4.26 -36.95 3.40
CA GLU A 382 4.13 -35.97 4.48
C GLU A 382 4.50 -34.56 4.01
N GLU A 383 5.56 -34.41 3.22
CA GLU A 383 5.99 -33.13 2.65
C GLU A 383 4.93 -32.58 1.67
N PHE A 384 4.38 -33.44 0.82
CA PHE A 384 3.31 -33.08 -0.11
C PHE A 384 2.07 -32.55 0.64
N LYS A 385 1.68 -33.23 1.72
CA LYS A 385 0.57 -32.81 2.58
C LYS A 385 0.87 -31.52 3.35
N ALA A 386 2.07 -31.39 3.93
CA ALA A 386 2.50 -30.20 4.66
C ALA A 386 2.49 -28.96 3.77
N ARG A 387 2.94 -29.10 2.51
CA ARG A 387 2.88 -28.04 1.50
C ARG A 387 1.46 -27.61 1.20
N ASP A 388 0.51 -28.53 1.15
CA ASP A 388 -0.90 -28.20 0.92
C ASP A 388 -1.55 -27.46 2.09
N GLN A 389 -1.16 -27.81 3.33
CA GLN A 389 -1.67 -27.18 4.54
C GLN A 389 -1.23 -25.73 4.68
N ASN A 390 0.05 -25.42 4.40
CA ASN A 390 0.58 -24.06 4.47
C ASN A 390 1.57 -23.78 3.35
N LYS A 391 1.05 -23.63 2.13
CA LYS A 391 1.86 -23.46 0.91
C LYS A 391 2.75 -22.22 0.92
N PHE A 392 2.40 -21.19 1.68
CA PHE A 392 3.20 -19.97 1.76
C PHE A 392 4.48 -20.21 2.58
N ALA A 393 4.34 -20.71 3.81
CA ALA A 393 5.45 -20.87 4.75
C ALA A 393 6.17 -22.23 4.62
N TYR A 394 5.57 -23.22 3.94
CA TYR A 394 6.23 -24.49 3.68
C TYR A 394 7.51 -24.27 2.87
N ARG A 395 8.63 -24.76 3.40
CA ARG A 395 9.95 -24.75 2.76
C ARG A 395 10.27 -26.15 2.29
N TYR A 396 10.59 -26.31 1.01
CA TYR A 396 11.07 -27.60 0.52
C TYR A 396 12.35 -28.03 1.26
N PRO A 397 12.56 -29.34 1.51
CA PRO A 397 13.80 -29.81 2.08
C PRO A 397 15.00 -29.40 1.22
N ARG A 398 15.94 -28.66 1.80
CA ARG A 398 17.10 -28.05 1.11
C ARG A 398 16.72 -27.11 -0.05
N GLY A 399 15.51 -26.54 -0.02
CA GLY A 399 15.02 -25.58 -1.00
C GLY A 399 14.41 -24.34 -0.33
N GLU A 400 13.46 -23.72 -1.01
CA GLU A 400 12.83 -22.45 -0.63
C GLU A 400 11.34 -22.62 -0.28
N SER A 401 10.81 -21.66 0.48
CA SER A 401 9.37 -21.37 0.60
C SER A 401 8.98 -20.16 -0.25
N TYR A 402 7.67 -19.87 -0.35
CA TYR A 402 7.23 -18.60 -0.95
C TYR A 402 7.67 -17.39 -0.08
N GLU A 403 7.82 -17.58 1.22
CA GLU A 403 8.35 -16.58 2.14
C GLU A 403 9.81 -16.23 1.83
N ASP A 404 10.67 -17.24 1.60
CA ASP A 404 12.06 -17.03 1.14
C ASP A 404 12.09 -16.29 -0.19
N LEU A 405 11.15 -16.64 -1.09
CA LEU A 405 11.05 -16.02 -2.40
C LEU A 405 10.66 -14.54 -2.31
N VAL A 406 9.73 -14.19 -1.42
CA VAL A 406 9.38 -12.78 -1.13
C VAL A 406 10.61 -12.01 -0.64
N ALA A 407 11.36 -12.56 0.33
CA ALA A 407 12.58 -11.92 0.83
C ALA A 407 13.63 -11.72 -0.28
N ARG A 408 13.86 -12.74 -1.13
CA ARG A 408 14.79 -12.68 -2.27
C ARG A 408 14.35 -11.71 -3.36
N LEU A 409 13.05 -11.47 -3.52
CA LEU A 409 12.50 -10.58 -4.53
C LEU A 409 12.41 -9.12 -4.11
N GLU A 410 12.71 -8.78 -2.85
CA GLU A 410 12.67 -7.38 -2.37
C GLU A 410 13.50 -6.44 -3.27
N PRO A 411 14.76 -6.74 -3.65
CA PRO A 411 15.54 -5.87 -4.54
C PRO A 411 14.92 -5.70 -5.93
N VAL A 412 14.21 -6.74 -6.43
CA VAL A 412 13.51 -6.68 -7.73
C VAL A 412 12.32 -5.72 -7.62
N ILE A 413 11.55 -5.78 -6.53
CA ILE A 413 10.44 -4.85 -6.29
C ILE A 413 10.94 -3.41 -6.20
N MET A 414 12.04 -3.16 -5.50
CA MET A 414 12.63 -1.82 -5.42
C MET A 414 13.00 -1.28 -6.79
N GLU A 415 13.63 -2.10 -7.62
CA GLU A 415 14.01 -1.67 -8.96
C GLU A 415 12.79 -1.49 -9.88
N LEU A 416 11.74 -2.33 -9.76
CA LEU A 416 10.47 -2.11 -10.48
C LEU A 416 9.74 -0.84 -10.04
N GLU A 417 9.91 -0.43 -8.78
CA GLU A 417 9.36 0.83 -8.28
C GLU A 417 10.12 2.05 -8.81
N ARG A 418 11.41 1.90 -9.11
CA ARG A 418 12.33 2.93 -9.61
C ARG A 418 12.30 3.10 -11.13
N GLN A 419 12.08 2.02 -11.86
CA GLN A 419 12.16 1.98 -13.32
C GLN A 419 10.87 2.42 -14.00
N GLY A 420 10.99 2.81 -15.27
CA GLY A 420 9.87 3.08 -16.17
C GLY A 420 9.23 1.80 -16.73
N ASN A 421 9.23 1.65 -18.05
CA ASN A 421 8.61 0.49 -18.69
C ASN A 421 9.51 -0.74 -18.62
N VAL A 422 9.01 -1.83 -18.03
CA VAL A 422 9.78 -3.07 -17.83
C VAL A 422 8.97 -4.29 -18.25
N LEU A 423 9.58 -5.20 -19.01
CA LEU A 423 9.09 -6.55 -19.27
C LEU A 423 9.89 -7.54 -18.41
N VAL A 424 9.23 -8.24 -17.50
CA VAL A 424 9.81 -9.30 -16.68
C VAL A 424 9.37 -10.66 -17.21
N VAL A 425 10.33 -11.46 -17.68
CA VAL A 425 10.13 -12.85 -18.11
C VAL A 425 10.71 -13.79 -17.07
N SER A 426 9.85 -14.46 -16.31
CA SER A 426 10.24 -15.31 -15.18
C SER A 426 9.36 -16.57 -15.09
N HIS A 427 8.98 -16.98 -13.88
CA HIS A 427 8.44 -18.30 -13.59
C HIS A 427 7.18 -18.24 -12.73
N GLN A 428 6.54 -19.39 -12.51
CA GLN A 428 5.22 -19.42 -11.92
C GLN A 428 5.22 -18.94 -10.47
N ALA A 429 6.15 -19.37 -9.62
CA ALA A 429 6.17 -18.92 -8.22
C ALA A 429 6.64 -17.46 -8.11
N VAL A 430 7.67 -17.09 -8.86
CA VAL A 430 8.20 -15.71 -8.87
C VAL A 430 7.14 -14.69 -9.28
N LEU A 431 6.45 -14.93 -10.39
CA LEU A 431 5.44 -13.99 -10.88
C LEU A 431 4.22 -13.92 -9.97
N ARG A 432 3.88 -14.99 -9.25
CA ARG A 432 2.86 -14.91 -8.18
C ARG A 432 3.29 -13.91 -7.10
N CYS A 433 4.55 -13.93 -6.66
CA CYS A 433 5.04 -12.99 -5.66
C CYS A 433 5.02 -11.54 -6.16
N LEU A 434 5.48 -11.30 -7.39
CA LEU A 434 5.46 -9.96 -8.00
C LEU A 434 4.03 -9.46 -8.18
N LEU A 435 3.12 -10.32 -8.67
CA LEU A 435 1.72 -9.98 -8.86
C LEU A 435 1.04 -9.70 -7.51
N ALA A 436 1.33 -10.48 -6.48
CA ALA A 436 0.79 -10.24 -5.14
C ALA A 436 1.21 -8.88 -4.58
N TYR A 437 2.45 -8.44 -4.82
CA TYR A 437 2.87 -7.09 -4.46
C TYR A 437 2.04 -6.02 -5.17
N PHE A 438 1.91 -6.07 -6.50
CA PHE A 438 1.21 -5.01 -7.24
C PHE A 438 -0.30 -4.99 -7.00
N LEU A 439 -0.90 -6.16 -6.71
CA LEU A 439 -2.33 -6.33 -6.48
C LEU A 439 -2.73 -6.32 -5.00
N ASP A 440 -1.77 -6.09 -4.10
CA ASP A 440 -2.00 -6.08 -2.64
C ASP A 440 -2.72 -7.37 -2.20
N LYS A 441 -2.12 -8.53 -2.52
CA LYS A 441 -2.69 -9.85 -2.20
C LYS A 441 -2.03 -10.44 -0.95
N PRO A 442 -2.83 -11.04 -0.04
CA PRO A 442 -2.31 -11.57 1.21
C PRO A 442 -1.55 -12.89 1.01
N ALA A 443 -0.85 -13.30 2.07
CA ALA A 443 -0.04 -14.51 2.13
C ALA A 443 -0.78 -15.79 1.77
N GLU A 444 -2.05 -15.89 2.15
CA GLU A 444 -2.85 -17.07 1.91
C GLU A 444 -3.28 -17.20 0.45
N GLU A 445 -3.39 -16.08 -0.29
CA GLU A 445 -3.79 -16.04 -1.70
C GLU A 445 -2.58 -16.14 -2.64
N LEU A 446 -1.43 -15.55 -2.28
CA LEU A 446 -0.24 -15.43 -3.15
C LEU A 446 0.15 -16.76 -3.83
N PRO A 447 0.32 -17.90 -3.12
CA PRO A 447 0.75 -19.17 -3.74
C PRO A 447 -0.23 -19.78 -4.75
N TYR A 448 -1.43 -19.20 -4.85
CA TYR A 448 -2.54 -19.66 -5.68
C TYR A 448 -2.96 -18.64 -6.74
N LEU A 449 -2.26 -17.50 -6.86
CA LEU A 449 -2.53 -16.57 -7.96
C LEU A 449 -2.35 -17.27 -9.31
N HIS A 450 -3.27 -17.02 -10.25
CA HIS A 450 -3.28 -17.66 -11.54
C HIS A 450 -2.34 -16.93 -12.51
N VAL A 451 -1.27 -17.61 -12.93
CA VAL A 451 -0.24 -17.08 -13.84
C VAL A 451 0.01 -18.12 -14.95
N PRO A 452 -0.87 -18.15 -15.98
CA PRO A 452 -0.80 -19.17 -17.02
C PRO A 452 0.41 -18.98 -17.94
N LEU A 453 0.81 -20.06 -18.62
CA LEU A 453 1.78 -19.96 -19.72
C LEU A 453 1.19 -19.11 -20.86
N HIS A 454 2.10 -18.57 -21.66
CA HIS A 454 1.80 -17.87 -22.91
C HIS A 454 0.84 -16.66 -22.80
N THR A 455 0.79 -16.05 -21.62
CA THR A 455 -0.08 -14.89 -21.33
C THR A 455 0.75 -13.76 -20.76
N VAL A 456 0.67 -12.59 -21.39
CA VAL A 456 1.27 -11.36 -20.87
C VAL A 456 0.29 -10.71 -19.88
N ILE A 457 0.76 -10.41 -18.68
CA ILE A 457 0.04 -9.68 -17.66
C ILE A 457 0.55 -8.24 -17.69
N LYS A 458 -0.25 -7.32 -18.21
CA LYS A 458 0.06 -5.90 -18.28
C LYS A 458 -0.47 -5.22 -17.02
N LEU A 459 0.45 -4.57 -16.31
CA LEU A 459 0.20 -3.84 -15.08
C LEU A 459 0.36 -2.34 -15.32
N THR A 460 -0.68 -1.57 -15.03
CA THR A 460 -0.65 -0.11 -15.06
C THR A 460 -0.92 0.41 -13.65
N PRO A 461 0.12 0.84 -12.90
CA PRO A 461 -0.06 1.44 -11.59
C PRO A 461 -0.97 2.68 -11.69
N VAL A 462 -1.93 2.78 -10.78
CA VAL A 462 -2.87 3.91 -10.66
C VAL A 462 -2.88 4.39 -9.20
N ALA A 463 -3.45 5.57 -8.95
CA ALA A 463 -3.40 6.19 -7.63
C ALA A 463 -3.80 5.30 -6.42
N TYR A 464 -4.73 4.36 -6.61
CA TYR A 464 -5.24 3.49 -5.55
C TYR A 464 -4.94 2.01 -5.72
N GLY A 465 -4.08 1.63 -6.68
CA GLY A 465 -3.79 0.22 -6.93
C GLY A 465 -3.07 -0.01 -8.24
N CYS A 466 -3.48 -1.05 -8.96
CA CYS A 466 -2.91 -1.40 -10.24
C CYS A 466 -3.99 -2.00 -11.15
N ARG A 467 -4.13 -1.47 -12.37
CA ARG A 467 -4.97 -2.09 -13.40
C ARG A 467 -4.22 -3.28 -13.99
N VAL A 468 -4.95 -4.38 -14.19
CA VAL A 468 -4.41 -5.63 -14.74
C VAL A 468 -5.14 -5.99 -16.01
N GLU A 469 -4.38 -6.28 -17.05
CA GLU A 469 -4.90 -6.79 -18.32
C GLU A 469 -4.17 -8.11 -18.64
N HIS A 470 -4.91 -9.17 -18.95
CA HIS A 470 -4.35 -10.45 -19.37
C HIS A 470 -4.46 -10.60 -20.88
N ILE A 471 -3.31 -10.61 -21.56
CA ILE A 471 -3.21 -10.77 -23.01
C ILE A 471 -2.69 -12.17 -23.32
N LYS A 472 -3.60 -13.10 -23.67
CA LYS A 472 -3.24 -14.44 -24.13
C LYS A 472 -2.73 -14.37 -25.57
N LEU A 473 -1.50 -14.81 -25.81
CA LEU A 473 -0.96 -14.90 -27.16
C LEU A 473 -1.44 -16.20 -27.84
N PRO A 474 -1.53 -16.25 -29.18
CA PRO A 474 -2.18 -17.34 -29.91
C PRO A 474 -1.29 -18.60 -30.03
N VAL A 475 -0.83 -19.12 -28.89
CA VAL A 475 -0.01 -20.33 -28.80
C VAL A 475 -0.48 -21.14 -27.59
N ASP A 476 -0.92 -22.36 -27.81
CA ASP A 476 -1.37 -23.24 -26.73
C ASP A 476 -0.22 -23.66 -25.81
N ALA A 477 -0.56 -24.02 -24.58
CA ALA A 477 0.37 -24.54 -23.58
C ALA A 477 -0.35 -25.48 -22.62
N VAL A 478 0.39 -26.35 -21.97
CA VAL A 478 -0.11 -27.15 -20.85
C VAL A 478 -0.50 -26.26 -19.67
N ASN A 479 -1.47 -26.73 -18.88
CA ASN A 479 -1.79 -26.11 -17.61
C ASN A 479 -0.82 -26.60 -16.52
N THR A 480 -0.29 -25.66 -15.74
CA THR A 480 0.62 -25.93 -14.61
C THR A 480 0.09 -25.39 -13.28
N HIS A 481 -1.15 -24.89 -13.30
CA HIS A 481 -1.84 -24.40 -12.12
C HIS A 481 -2.49 -25.55 -11.36
N ARG A 482 -2.03 -25.80 -10.14
CA ARG A 482 -2.72 -26.65 -9.16
C ARG A 482 -3.50 -25.77 -8.17
N PRO A 483 -4.85 -25.87 -8.12
CA PRO A 483 -5.66 -25.10 -7.18
C PRO A 483 -5.43 -25.55 -5.74
N LYS A 484 -5.95 -24.77 -4.77
CA LYS A 484 -5.87 -25.12 -3.35
C LYS A 484 -6.73 -26.36 -3.06
N PRO A 485 -6.15 -27.47 -2.56
CA PRO A 485 -6.90 -28.67 -2.20
C PRO A 485 -7.96 -28.41 -1.15
N LYS A 486 -9.15 -29.01 -1.35
CA LYS A 486 -10.17 -29.10 -0.28
C LYS A 486 -9.64 -29.95 0.88
N ILE A 487 -8.96 -31.05 0.56
CA ILE A 487 -8.34 -31.97 1.52
C ILE A 487 -6.83 -32.04 1.23
N PRO A 488 -5.96 -31.59 2.14
CA PRO A 488 -4.51 -31.64 1.94
C PRO A 488 -4.00 -33.06 1.69
N GLY A 489 -3.13 -33.23 0.69
CA GLY A 489 -2.55 -34.54 0.33
C GLY A 489 -3.23 -35.24 -0.85
N GLU A 490 -4.33 -34.70 -1.39
CA GLU A 490 -4.99 -35.24 -2.59
C GLU A 490 -4.30 -34.79 -3.88
N VAL A 491 -4.21 -35.70 -4.87
CA VAL A 491 -3.81 -35.32 -6.24
C VAL A 491 -5.09 -34.94 -6.96
N TYR A 492 -5.12 -33.74 -7.52
CA TYR A 492 -6.22 -33.29 -8.36
C TYR A 492 -6.14 -34.01 -9.71
N SER A 493 -7.18 -34.75 -10.10
CA SER A 493 -7.39 -35.17 -11.50
C SER A 493 -8.36 -34.20 -12.19
N GLU A 494 -8.06 -33.81 -13.43
CA GLU A 494 -8.88 -32.90 -14.24
C GLU A 494 -10.31 -33.42 -14.49
N GLU A 495 -10.58 -34.71 -14.26
CA GLU A 495 -11.91 -35.34 -14.41
C GLU A 495 -13.00 -34.74 -13.52
N THR A 496 -12.63 -34.04 -12.44
CA THR A 496 -13.60 -33.52 -11.46
C THR A 496 -14.28 -32.19 -11.90
N GLN A 497 -13.86 -31.56 -13.01
CA GLN A 497 -14.49 -30.33 -13.52
C GLN A 497 -15.70 -30.57 -14.44
N ASN A 498 -15.81 -31.73 -15.09
CA ASN A 498 -16.93 -32.01 -16.01
C ASN A 498 -18.21 -32.49 -15.29
N GLY A 499 -18.23 -32.50 -13.95
CA GLY A 499 -19.35 -32.99 -13.13
C GLY A 499 -20.26 -31.91 -12.53
N ALA A 500 -20.02 -30.63 -12.81
CA ALA A 500 -20.90 -29.54 -12.36
C ALA A 500 -20.99 -28.48 -13.46
N ALA A 501 -21.83 -28.78 -14.45
CA ALA A 501 -22.36 -27.80 -15.40
C ALA A 501 -23.52 -27.02 -14.76
#